data_AF-A0A177PV99-F1
#
_entry.id   AF-A0A177PV99-F1
#
_cell.length_a   1.000
_cell.length_b   1.000
_cell.length_c   1.000
_cell.angle_alpha   90.00
_cell.angle_beta   90.00
_cell.angle_gamma   90.00
#
_symmetry.space_group_name_H-M   'P 1'
#
loop_
_entity.id
_entity.type
_entity.pdbx_description
1 polymer ?
#
loop_
_entity_poly.entity_id
_entity_poly.type
_entity_poly.pdbx_seq_one_letter_code
_entity_poly.pdbx_strand_id
1 'polypeptide(L)'
;MALDWSDTLRARRSAQEATREQAAAAMGISLDTLISWETARRRPSRKHLPQIAAYLKLSDAELASLLRSTGRDPGPDRRFKELIRLSRPLAMLSHEIERYRWPSLVTNERYEIVAWNGAANAVAELGIGHDLAGPGERQLLRMAASTHFAGMLHNWDDVISWLIGFYKHDFITSLEDDGLSDPYVLALAGHIAQNHPLLMSHLFELWQSTPPFLDGFRNQGLIEWNTKSGERLRFFGIFSSFNDFEAAWAFDWHPLDAATWDWLDVHRPEAPPGGDHIASSSGVTGWRAVLRHAREASGLSREDTSARSAGNVSAATIEGYERGTRAPSREKLLAIAEALQLDGVQTNAVLLGAGMDPEPSDFARHMMGEEPRFGYAHPPVVLRTPASLREETEAQPFPILLVDGNADVIWANASMRLLLGIELENLGRGCIERNLLFALTAGAARQRIRNWEQVVAAMAPVGIDPYFRNAAEPDVGDTALADATATLLSIPDAIRAIRAHIDPASQTVQARAVCPVTWDDGAVRLQFNSFISPPPPRERFWSITWHPADGDTCAWVDHHVAPGAGLIRTLD
;
A
#
# COMPACT_ATOMS: atom_id res chain seq x y z
N MET A 1 -20.49 13.81 -16.49
CA MET A 1 -20.85 15.13 -17.09
C MET A 1 -19.79 16.13 -16.70
N ALA A 2 -19.08 16.73 -17.66
CA ALA A 2 -18.14 17.81 -17.36
C ALA A 2 -18.91 19.02 -16.79
N LEU A 3 -18.51 19.51 -15.62
CA LEU A 3 -19.10 20.70 -15.02
C LEU A 3 -18.69 21.94 -15.83
N ASP A 4 -19.67 22.65 -16.42
CA ASP A 4 -19.44 23.98 -16.97
C ASP A 4 -19.15 24.93 -15.80
N TRP A 5 -17.96 25.51 -15.80
CA TRP A 5 -17.50 26.44 -14.77
C TRP A 5 -18.47 27.60 -14.55
N SER A 6 -18.98 28.17 -15.65
CA SER A 6 -19.83 29.35 -15.59
C SER A 6 -21.18 29.05 -14.96
N ASP A 7 -21.76 27.90 -15.29
CA ASP A 7 -23.01 27.42 -14.72
C ASP A 7 -22.83 26.94 -13.28
N THR A 8 -21.72 26.30 -12.95
CA THR A 8 -21.41 25.86 -11.57
C THR A 8 -21.28 27.08 -10.64
N LEU A 9 -20.54 28.11 -11.06
CA LEU A 9 -20.36 29.34 -10.29
C LEU A 9 -21.70 30.07 -10.10
N ARG A 10 -22.51 30.17 -11.17
CA ARG A 10 -23.82 30.82 -11.15
C ARG A 10 -24.81 30.03 -10.25
N ALA A 11 -24.89 28.72 -10.42
CA ALA A 11 -25.80 27.85 -9.67
C ALA A 11 -25.49 27.86 -8.17
N ARG A 12 -24.21 27.75 -7.80
CA ARG A 12 -23.78 27.78 -6.40
C ARG A 12 -23.99 29.16 -5.76
N ARG A 13 -23.71 30.25 -6.47
CA ARG A 13 -24.04 31.60 -5.99
C ARG A 13 -25.55 31.74 -5.74
N SER A 14 -26.38 31.31 -6.70
CA SER A 14 -27.84 31.34 -6.58
C SER A 14 -28.34 30.49 -5.41
N ALA A 15 -27.75 29.31 -5.17
CA ALA A 15 -28.10 28.44 -4.04
C ALA A 15 -27.73 29.04 -2.67
N GLN A 16 -26.74 29.94 -2.62
CA GLN A 16 -26.37 30.70 -1.42
C GLN A 16 -27.17 32.01 -1.28
N GLU A 17 -28.14 32.27 -2.18
CA GLU A 17 -28.91 33.53 -2.24
C GLU A 17 -28.04 34.80 -2.33
N ALA A 18 -26.79 34.65 -2.78
CA ALA A 18 -25.83 35.76 -2.84
C ALA A 18 -26.02 36.59 -4.12
N THR A 19 -26.02 37.91 -3.99
CA THR A 19 -25.93 38.79 -5.15
C THR A 19 -24.53 38.68 -5.79
N ARG A 20 -24.39 39.15 -7.03
CA ARG A 20 -23.08 39.14 -7.71
C ARG A 20 -22.08 40.03 -6.98
N GLU A 21 -22.53 41.13 -6.40
CA GLU A 21 -21.70 42.06 -5.63
C GLU A 21 -21.17 41.38 -4.35
N GLN A 22 -22.03 40.65 -3.64
CA GLN A 22 -21.65 39.91 -2.44
C GLN A 22 -20.66 38.79 -2.77
N ALA A 23 -20.90 38.04 -3.84
CA ALA A 23 -20.02 36.98 -4.31
C ALA A 23 -18.65 37.53 -4.78
N ALA A 24 -18.65 38.62 -5.54
CA ALA A 24 -17.43 39.26 -6.01
C ALA A 24 -16.59 39.78 -4.83
N ALA A 25 -17.24 40.41 -3.83
CA ALA A 25 -16.60 40.84 -2.60
C ALA A 25 -16.01 39.67 -1.80
N ALA A 26 -16.75 38.56 -1.65
CA ALA A 26 -16.28 37.38 -0.94
C ALA A 26 -15.06 36.72 -1.62
N MET A 27 -14.98 36.76 -2.96
CA MET A 27 -13.83 36.28 -3.72
C MET A 27 -12.68 37.29 -3.84
N GLY A 28 -12.85 38.53 -3.36
CA GLY A 28 -11.85 39.59 -3.51
C GLY A 28 -11.61 40.02 -4.97
N ILE A 29 -12.65 39.99 -5.81
CA ILE A 29 -12.58 40.37 -7.24
C ILE A 29 -13.59 41.48 -7.57
N SER A 30 -13.45 42.11 -8.74
CA SER A 30 -14.43 43.08 -9.22
C SER A 30 -15.72 42.41 -9.72
N LEU A 31 -16.85 43.11 -9.58
CA LEU A 31 -18.16 42.68 -10.09
C LEU A 31 -18.10 42.33 -11.59
N ASP A 32 -17.43 43.15 -12.40
CA ASP A 32 -17.26 42.90 -13.83
C ASP A 32 -16.47 41.61 -14.12
N THR A 33 -15.50 41.29 -13.28
CA THR A 33 -14.75 40.03 -13.39
C THR A 33 -15.66 38.84 -13.15
N LEU A 34 -16.49 38.90 -12.10
CA LEU A 34 -17.46 37.85 -11.82
C LEU A 34 -18.49 37.71 -12.93
N ILE A 35 -19.08 38.83 -13.41
CA ILE A 35 -20.02 38.82 -14.54
C ILE A 35 -19.36 38.17 -15.77
N SER A 36 -18.10 38.52 -16.05
CA SER A 36 -17.36 37.94 -17.17
C SER A 36 -17.13 36.43 -17.02
N TRP A 37 -16.99 35.91 -15.81
CA TRP A 37 -16.87 34.47 -15.55
C TRP A 37 -18.21 33.76 -15.65
N GLU A 38 -19.26 34.30 -15.02
CA GLU A 38 -20.61 33.72 -15.06
C GLU A 38 -21.21 33.72 -16.47
N THR A 39 -20.79 34.62 -17.36
CA THR A 39 -21.25 34.67 -18.76
C THR A 39 -20.32 33.93 -19.72
N ALA A 40 -19.36 33.18 -19.21
CA ALA A 40 -18.34 32.46 -19.97
C ALA A 40 -17.50 33.34 -20.93
N ARG A 41 -17.54 34.68 -20.78
CA ARG A 41 -16.75 35.62 -21.60
C ARG A 41 -15.25 35.55 -21.31
N ARG A 42 -14.88 35.25 -20.06
CA ARG A 42 -13.49 35.02 -19.63
C ARG A 42 -13.43 33.83 -18.69
N ARG A 43 -12.30 33.12 -18.71
CA ARG A 43 -12.00 32.09 -17.72
C ARG A 43 -11.19 32.71 -16.57
N PRO A 44 -11.43 32.32 -15.30
CA PRO A 44 -10.58 32.74 -14.19
C PRO A 44 -9.13 32.34 -14.44
N SER A 45 -8.14 33.15 -14.10
CA SER A 45 -6.72 32.77 -14.13
C SER A 45 -6.34 31.89 -12.93
N ARG A 46 -5.20 31.17 -12.98
CA ARG A 46 -4.76 30.25 -11.91
C ARG A 46 -4.72 30.92 -10.52
N LYS A 47 -4.31 32.19 -10.47
CA LYS A 47 -4.27 33.01 -9.24
C LYS A 47 -5.62 33.28 -8.56
N HIS A 48 -6.75 33.07 -9.25
CA HIS A 48 -8.09 33.31 -8.72
C HIS A 48 -8.81 32.03 -8.28
N LEU A 49 -8.24 30.86 -8.59
CA LEU A 49 -8.86 29.57 -8.32
C LEU A 49 -9.01 29.29 -6.82
N PRO A 50 -8.02 29.59 -5.94
CA PRO A 50 -8.20 29.38 -4.51
C PRO A 50 -9.36 30.20 -3.93
N GLN A 51 -9.53 31.46 -4.36
CA GLN A 51 -10.62 32.32 -3.89
C GLN A 51 -11.98 31.80 -4.35
N ILE A 52 -12.06 31.29 -5.59
CA ILE A 52 -13.29 30.71 -6.09
C ILE A 52 -13.60 29.40 -5.37
N ALA A 53 -12.61 28.53 -5.16
CA ALA A 53 -12.77 27.28 -4.43
C ALA A 53 -13.29 27.53 -3.01
N ALA A 54 -12.69 28.49 -2.31
CA ALA A 54 -13.10 28.90 -0.97
C ALA A 54 -14.55 29.45 -0.97
N TYR A 55 -14.89 30.35 -1.89
CA TYR A 55 -16.25 30.90 -2.01
C TYR A 55 -17.31 29.84 -2.31
N LEU A 56 -16.99 28.92 -3.23
CA LEU A 56 -17.86 27.83 -3.63
C LEU A 56 -17.90 26.69 -2.62
N LYS A 57 -17.01 26.71 -1.62
CA LYS A 57 -16.77 25.61 -0.67
C LYS A 57 -16.52 24.28 -1.40
N LEU A 58 -15.75 24.33 -2.48
CA LEU A 58 -15.40 23.13 -3.23
C LEU A 58 -14.42 22.31 -2.41
N SER A 59 -14.65 21.01 -2.35
CA SER A 59 -13.61 20.04 -2.01
C SER A 59 -12.47 20.08 -3.04
N ASP A 60 -11.29 19.61 -2.66
CA ASP A 60 -10.14 19.50 -3.58
C ASP A 60 -10.48 18.69 -4.85
N ALA A 61 -11.30 17.64 -4.69
CA ALA A 61 -11.77 16.81 -5.81
C ALA A 61 -12.70 17.58 -6.77
N GLU A 62 -13.63 18.37 -6.24
CA GLU A 62 -14.50 19.23 -7.04
C GLU A 62 -13.69 20.32 -7.75
N LEU A 63 -12.73 20.95 -7.07
CA LEU A 63 -11.83 21.92 -7.67
C LEU A 63 -10.98 21.28 -8.79
N ALA A 64 -10.43 20.09 -8.58
CA ALA A 64 -9.65 19.38 -9.57
C ALA A 64 -10.48 19.01 -10.80
N SER A 65 -11.69 18.47 -10.60
CA SER A 65 -12.66 18.17 -11.67
C SER A 65 -13.00 19.43 -12.48
N LEU A 66 -13.23 20.54 -11.79
CA LEU A 66 -13.53 21.83 -12.38
C LEU A 66 -12.35 22.44 -13.16
N LEU A 67 -11.11 22.19 -12.73
CA LEU A 67 -9.92 22.60 -13.48
C LEU A 67 -9.72 21.78 -14.74
N ARG A 68 -9.87 20.45 -14.62
CA ARG A 68 -9.84 19.52 -15.76
C ARG A 68 -10.87 19.89 -16.82
N SER A 69 -12.10 20.23 -16.43
CA SER A 69 -13.15 20.65 -17.39
C SER A 69 -12.80 21.93 -18.17
N THR A 70 -11.89 22.76 -17.64
CA THR A 70 -11.42 23.97 -18.32
C THR A 70 -10.13 23.77 -19.13
N GLY A 71 -9.66 22.52 -19.28
CA GLY A 71 -8.39 22.18 -19.93
C GLY A 71 -7.18 22.66 -19.14
N ARG A 72 -7.32 22.80 -17.81
CA ARG A 72 -6.23 23.20 -16.92
C ARG A 72 -5.81 22.04 -16.06
N ASP A 73 -4.51 21.86 -15.96
CA ASP A 73 -3.90 21.00 -14.96
C ASP A 73 -4.21 21.59 -13.57
N PRO A 74 -4.91 20.86 -12.67
CA PRO A 74 -5.09 21.29 -11.30
C PRO A 74 -3.76 21.51 -10.57
N GLY A 75 -2.67 20.95 -11.11
CA GLY A 75 -1.43 20.77 -10.41
C GLY A 75 -1.56 19.63 -9.40
N PRO A 76 -0.44 19.24 -8.80
CA PRO A 76 -0.45 18.18 -7.80
C PRO A 76 -1.27 18.61 -6.59
N ASP A 77 -2.36 17.90 -6.33
CA ASP A 77 -3.14 17.99 -5.09
C ASP A 77 -2.19 17.85 -3.88
N ARG A 78 -2.55 18.41 -2.73
CA ARG A 78 -1.88 18.17 -1.45
C ARG A 78 -1.65 16.67 -1.23
N ARG A 79 -2.63 15.83 -1.55
CA ARG A 79 -2.50 14.37 -1.50
C ARG A 79 -1.38 13.83 -2.38
N PHE A 80 -1.28 14.31 -3.62
CA PHE A 80 -0.19 13.93 -4.52
C PHE A 80 1.18 14.33 -3.98
N LYS A 81 1.30 15.56 -3.46
CA LYS A 81 2.55 16.04 -2.86
C LYS A 81 2.94 15.20 -1.65
N GLU A 82 1.98 14.80 -0.83
CA GLU A 82 2.20 13.90 0.29
C GLU A 82 2.62 12.51 -0.18
N LEU A 83 1.94 11.93 -1.19
CA LEU A 83 2.33 10.64 -1.78
C LEU A 83 3.76 10.68 -2.35
N ILE A 84 4.15 11.75 -3.05
CA ILE A 84 5.54 11.93 -3.51
C ILE A 84 6.50 12.04 -2.33
N ARG A 85 6.15 12.83 -1.30
CA ARG A 85 6.98 13.02 -0.10
C ARG A 85 7.20 11.71 0.65
N LEU A 86 6.18 10.85 0.68
CA LEU A 86 6.21 9.54 1.31
C LEU A 86 6.79 8.46 0.41
N SER A 87 6.79 8.67 -0.91
CA SER A 87 7.38 7.74 -1.87
C SER A 87 8.84 7.47 -1.54
N ARG A 88 9.22 6.20 -1.68
CA ARG A 88 10.59 5.73 -1.47
C ARG A 88 11.02 4.97 -2.71
N PRO A 89 12.22 5.27 -3.24
CA PRO A 89 12.77 4.46 -4.31
C PRO A 89 12.84 2.99 -3.86
N LEU A 90 12.54 2.06 -4.77
CA LEU A 90 12.66 0.61 -4.54
C LEU A 90 13.97 0.20 -3.84
N ALA A 91 15.03 0.93 -4.12
CA ALA A 91 16.32 0.83 -3.45
C ALA A 91 16.25 0.83 -1.92
N MET A 92 15.52 1.82 -1.38
CA MET A 92 15.33 1.98 0.05
C MET A 92 14.42 0.88 0.61
N LEU A 93 13.39 0.48 -0.14
CA LEU A 93 12.50 -0.61 0.25
C LEU A 93 13.27 -1.94 0.39
N SER A 94 14.16 -2.23 -0.58
CA SER A 94 15.02 -3.41 -0.54
C SER A 94 15.96 -3.40 0.68
N HIS A 95 16.54 -2.25 1.02
CA HIS A 95 17.39 -2.13 2.21
C HIS A 95 16.59 -2.26 3.51
N GLU A 96 15.33 -1.84 3.51
CA GLU A 96 14.45 -1.97 4.67
C GLU A 96 14.10 -3.43 4.95
N ILE A 97 13.64 -4.19 3.95
CA ILE A 97 13.25 -5.60 4.13
C ILE A 97 14.43 -6.51 4.49
N GLU A 98 15.66 -6.15 4.10
CA GLU A 98 16.86 -6.92 4.43
C GLU A 98 17.11 -6.96 5.95
N ARG A 99 16.53 -6.03 6.71
CA ARG A 99 16.63 -5.98 8.17
C ARG A 99 15.63 -6.92 8.84
N TYR A 100 14.63 -7.42 8.12
CA TYR A 100 13.59 -8.27 8.68
C TYR A 100 14.11 -9.68 8.89
N ARG A 101 13.69 -10.29 10.01
CA ARG A 101 14.07 -11.66 10.38
C ARG A 101 13.19 -12.73 9.73
N TRP A 102 12.06 -12.32 9.15
CA TRP A 102 11.11 -13.17 8.44
C TRP A 102 11.23 -12.97 6.92
N PRO A 103 10.76 -13.94 6.11
CA PRO A 103 10.69 -13.76 4.65
C PRO A 103 9.83 -12.54 4.31
N SER A 104 10.41 -11.62 3.54
CA SER A 104 9.70 -10.43 3.08
C SER A 104 10.04 -10.18 1.62
N LEU A 105 8.99 -9.95 0.84
CA LEU A 105 9.03 -9.69 -0.60
C LEU A 105 8.40 -8.32 -0.86
N VAL A 106 8.84 -7.64 -1.92
CA VAL A 106 8.17 -6.45 -2.46
C VAL A 106 7.62 -6.79 -3.83
N THR A 107 6.34 -6.55 -4.04
CA THR A 107 5.64 -6.79 -5.30
C THR A 107 5.11 -5.49 -5.91
N ASN A 108 4.98 -5.45 -7.24
CA ASN A 108 4.33 -4.37 -8.00
C ASN A 108 2.86 -4.69 -8.32
N GLU A 109 2.16 -3.80 -9.06
CA GLU A 109 0.75 -3.95 -9.57
C GLU A 109 0.49 -5.24 -10.34
N ARG A 110 1.55 -5.92 -10.81
CA ARG A 110 1.46 -7.18 -11.53
C ARG A 110 1.77 -8.40 -10.67
N TYR A 111 1.90 -8.22 -9.35
CA TYR A 111 2.39 -9.19 -8.38
C TYR A 111 3.70 -9.89 -8.81
N GLU A 112 4.59 -9.13 -9.45
CA GLU A 112 5.96 -9.54 -9.71
C GLU A 112 6.86 -9.11 -8.55
N ILE A 113 7.71 -10.02 -8.08
CA ILE A 113 8.67 -9.73 -7.01
C ILE A 113 9.78 -8.82 -7.56
N VAL A 114 9.82 -7.58 -7.05
CA VAL A 114 10.79 -6.54 -7.41
C VAL A 114 11.90 -6.36 -6.38
N ALA A 115 11.70 -6.80 -5.14
CA ALA A 115 12.73 -6.94 -4.11
C ALA A 115 12.39 -8.08 -3.13
N TRP A 116 13.39 -8.62 -2.45
CA TRP A 116 13.24 -9.69 -1.46
C TRP A 116 14.43 -9.67 -0.50
N ASN A 117 14.29 -10.29 0.67
CA ASN A 117 15.38 -10.41 1.64
C ASN A 117 16.06 -11.79 1.66
N GLY A 118 17.16 -11.91 2.41
CA GLY A 118 17.87 -13.17 2.61
C GLY A 118 16.99 -14.31 3.17
N ALA A 119 16.06 -14.00 4.09
CA ALA A 119 15.14 -14.99 4.64
C ALA A 119 14.19 -15.57 3.58
N ALA A 120 13.73 -14.74 2.63
CA ALA A 120 12.92 -15.20 1.50
C ALA A 120 13.69 -16.16 0.57
N ASN A 121 14.97 -15.89 0.28
CA ASN A 121 15.81 -16.86 -0.47
C ASN A 121 15.98 -18.18 0.31
N ALA A 122 16.20 -18.10 1.63
CA ALA A 122 16.37 -19.28 2.46
C ALA A 122 15.13 -20.17 2.44
N VAL A 123 13.93 -19.60 2.67
CA VAL A 123 12.67 -20.35 2.62
C VAL A 123 12.38 -20.88 1.23
N ALA A 124 12.62 -20.08 0.19
CA ALA A 124 12.43 -20.52 -1.19
C ALA A 124 13.44 -21.61 -1.62
N GLU A 125 14.53 -21.82 -0.86
CA GLU A 125 15.64 -22.73 -1.19
C GLU A 125 16.15 -22.55 -2.64
N LEU A 126 16.19 -21.29 -3.07
CA LEU A 126 16.70 -20.81 -4.35
C LEU A 126 17.10 -19.32 -4.24
N GLY A 127 18.01 -18.87 -5.10
CA GLY A 127 18.35 -17.47 -5.22
C GLY A 127 17.36 -16.76 -6.13
N ILE A 128 16.38 -16.05 -5.58
CA ILE A 128 15.24 -15.46 -6.34
C ILE A 128 15.73 -14.57 -7.49
N GLY A 129 16.85 -13.86 -7.34
CA GLY A 129 17.38 -13.01 -8.42
C GLY A 129 18.12 -13.77 -9.51
N HIS A 130 18.90 -14.79 -9.11
CA HIS A 130 19.73 -15.57 -10.03
C HIS A 130 18.91 -16.63 -10.76
N ASP A 131 18.10 -17.38 -10.01
CA ASP A 131 17.37 -18.55 -10.51
C ASP A 131 16.04 -18.17 -11.19
N LEU A 132 15.52 -16.95 -10.93
CA LEU A 132 14.30 -16.40 -11.54
C LEU A 132 14.59 -15.08 -12.27
N ALA A 133 15.70 -15.04 -13.02
CA ALA A 133 16.16 -13.84 -13.72
C ALA A 133 15.33 -13.52 -14.99
N GLY A 134 14.63 -14.51 -15.55
CA GLY A 134 13.92 -14.41 -16.81
C GLY A 134 12.66 -13.54 -16.75
N PRO A 135 12.16 -13.06 -17.91
CA PRO A 135 10.96 -12.23 -18.00
C PRO A 135 9.75 -12.85 -17.32
N GLY A 136 9.21 -12.16 -16.32
CA GLY A 136 8.03 -12.59 -15.55
C GLY A 136 8.23 -13.86 -14.73
N GLU A 137 9.47 -14.35 -14.53
CA GLU A 137 9.74 -15.56 -13.71
C GLU A 137 9.47 -15.32 -12.23
N ARG A 138 9.51 -14.06 -11.81
CA ARG A 138 9.24 -13.60 -10.45
C ARG A 138 7.78 -13.24 -10.20
N GLN A 139 6.89 -13.51 -11.14
CA GLN A 139 5.46 -13.31 -10.94
C GLN A 139 4.92 -14.41 -10.00
N LEU A 140 4.19 -14.02 -8.95
CA LEU A 140 3.83 -14.92 -7.85
C LEU A 140 3.01 -16.13 -8.29
N LEU A 141 2.04 -15.96 -9.20
CA LEU A 141 1.20 -17.06 -9.69
C LEU A 141 2.02 -18.08 -10.50
N ARG A 142 2.97 -17.62 -11.31
CA ARG A 142 3.89 -18.44 -12.09
C ARG A 142 4.85 -19.19 -11.19
N MET A 143 5.42 -18.51 -10.20
CA MET A 143 6.30 -19.12 -9.21
C MET A 143 5.54 -20.25 -8.51
N ALA A 144 4.36 -19.95 -7.96
CA ALA A 144 3.54 -20.92 -7.26
C ALA A 144 3.03 -22.06 -8.17
N ALA A 145 2.85 -21.81 -9.47
CA ALA A 145 2.53 -22.81 -10.49
C ALA A 145 3.76 -23.55 -11.08
N SER A 146 4.98 -23.29 -10.59
CA SER A 146 6.15 -24.07 -10.99
C SER A 146 6.28 -25.32 -10.13
N THR A 147 6.92 -26.37 -10.68
CA THR A 147 7.12 -27.64 -9.97
C THR A 147 7.87 -27.48 -8.64
N HIS A 148 8.80 -26.51 -8.56
CA HIS A 148 9.56 -26.24 -7.34
C HIS A 148 8.65 -25.77 -6.20
N PHE A 149 7.88 -24.71 -6.40
CA PHE A 149 7.03 -24.15 -5.34
C PHE A 149 5.78 -25.01 -5.09
N ALA A 150 5.19 -25.60 -6.13
CA ALA A 150 4.03 -26.48 -5.98
C ALA A 150 4.33 -27.72 -5.12
N GLY A 151 5.57 -28.22 -5.14
CA GLY A 151 6.00 -29.32 -4.27
C GLY A 151 6.25 -28.91 -2.81
N MET A 152 6.44 -27.61 -2.55
CA MET A 152 6.75 -27.08 -1.22
C MET A 152 5.51 -26.55 -0.50
N LEU A 153 4.55 -25.99 -1.22
CA LEU A 153 3.30 -25.49 -0.64
C LEU A 153 2.37 -26.66 -0.26
N HIS A 154 2.17 -26.88 1.05
CA HIS A 154 1.27 -27.93 1.54
C HIS A 154 -0.20 -27.57 1.34
N ASN A 155 -0.55 -26.29 1.54
CA ASN A 155 -1.88 -25.75 1.33
C ASN A 155 -1.97 -24.97 0.00
N TRP A 156 -1.48 -25.58 -1.08
CA TRP A 156 -1.36 -24.95 -2.39
C TRP A 156 -2.69 -24.35 -2.88
N ASP A 157 -3.78 -25.10 -2.82
CA ASP A 157 -5.11 -24.65 -3.30
C ASP A 157 -5.56 -23.36 -2.59
N ASP A 158 -5.36 -23.26 -1.27
CA ASP A 158 -5.72 -22.08 -0.48
C ASP A 158 -4.89 -20.85 -0.89
N VAL A 159 -3.58 -21.03 -1.00
CA VAL A 159 -2.65 -19.95 -1.38
C VAL A 159 -2.91 -19.49 -2.81
N ILE A 160 -3.16 -20.41 -3.74
CA ILE A 160 -3.46 -20.06 -5.13
C ILE A 160 -4.82 -19.42 -5.26
N SER A 161 -5.86 -19.93 -4.60
CA SER A 161 -7.18 -19.30 -4.57
C SER A 161 -7.08 -17.87 -4.03
N TRP A 162 -6.31 -17.68 -2.96
CA TRP A 162 -6.03 -16.35 -2.42
C TRP A 162 -5.36 -15.42 -3.44
N LEU A 163 -4.30 -15.87 -4.12
CA LEU A 163 -3.63 -15.09 -5.17
C LEU A 163 -4.55 -14.82 -6.38
N ILE A 164 -5.36 -15.80 -6.80
CA ILE A 164 -6.35 -15.63 -7.86
C ILE A 164 -7.37 -14.57 -7.49
N GLY A 165 -7.85 -14.55 -6.24
CA GLY A 165 -8.78 -13.54 -5.76
C GLY A 165 -8.23 -12.13 -6.00
N PHE A 166 -6.95 -11.91 -5.74
CA PHE A 166 -6.26 -10.65 -6.01
C PHE A 166 -6.17 -10.32 -7.50
N TYR A 167 -5.72 -11.27 -8.31
CA TYR A 167 -5.69 -11.09 -9.77
C TYR A 167 -7.08 -10.75 -10.32
N LYS A 168 -8.10 -11.41 -9.79
CA LYS A 168 -9.47 -11.14 -10.19
C LYS A 168 -9.93 -9.75 -9.79
N HIS A 169 -9.57 -9.31 -8.59
CA HIS A 169 -9.87 -7.97 -8.10
C HIS A 169 -9.27 -6.89 -9.00
N ASP A 170 -8.02 -7.04 -9.42
CA ASP A 170 -7.33 -6.01 -10.21
C ASP A 170 -7.58 -6.09 -11.73
N PHE A 171 -7.87 -7.28 -12.25
CA PHE A 171 -7.85 -7.53 -13.71
C PHE A 171 -9.19 -8.02 -14.32
N ILE A 172 -10.19 -8.50 -13.56
CA ILE A 172 -11.43 -9.06 -14.18
C ILE A 172 -12.19 -8.04 -15.03
N THR A 173 -12.25 -6.79 -14.60
CA THR A 173 -12.97 -5.74 -15.32
C THR A 173 -12.37 -5.47 -16.71
N SER A 174 -11.08 -5.74 -16.92
CA SER A 174 -10.42 -5.60 -18.23
C SER A 174 -10.77 -6.70 -19.24
N LEU A 175 -11.17 -7.90 -18.77
CA LEU A 175 -11.46 -9.03 -19.65
C LEU A 175 -12.87 -8.98 -20.24
N GLU A 176 -13.82 -8.35 -19.55
CA GLU A 176 -15.24 -8.33 -19.95
C GLU A 176 -15.59 -7.12 -20.82
N ASP A 177 -14.95 -5.96 -20.64
CA ASP A 177 -15.43 -4.70 -21.25
C ASP A 177 -14.90 -4.43 -22.67
N ASP A 178 -13.64 -4.76 -23.02
CA ASP A 178 -13.04 -4.29 -24.29
C ASP A 178 -12.41 -5.37 -25.19
N GLY A 179 -12.36 -6.63 -24.75
CA GLY A 179 -11.70 -7.72 -25.50
C GLY A 179 -10.18 -7.53 -25.70
N LEU A 180 -9.58 -6.50 -25.11
CA LEU A 180 -8.15 -6.24 -25.08
C LEU A 180 -7.55 -6.82 -23.80
N SER A 181 -7.29 -8.13 -23.81
CA SER A 181 -6.56 -8.76 -22.70
C SER A 181 -5.16 -8.15 -22.55
N ASP A 182 -4.73 -7.86 -21.31
CA ASP A 182 -3.35 -7.42 -21.01
C ASP A 182 -2.36 -8.42 -21.65
N PRO A 183 -1.49 -7.97 -22.59
CA PRO A 183 -0.50 -8.84 -23.24
C PRO A 183 0.39 -9.60 -22.26
N TYR A 184 0.70 -8.99 -21.11
CA TYR A 184 1.49 -9.63 -20.06
C TYR A 184 0.74 -10.81 -19.44
N VAL A 185 -0.54 -10.63 -19.11
CA VAL A 185 -1.39 -11.70 -18.54
C VAL A 185 -1.56 -12.85 -19.54
N LEU A 186 -1.76 -12.53 -20.84
CA LEU A 186 -1.82 -13.55 -21.88
C LEU A 186 -0.50 -14.32 -22.04
N ALA A 187 0.63 -13.61 -22.03
CA ALA A 187 1.96 -14.22 -22.12
C ALA A 187 2.24 -15.13 -20.92
N LEU A 188 1.86 -14.68 -19.72
CA LEU A 188 1.93 -15.46 -18.49
C LEU A 188 1.09 -16.74 -18.57
N ALA A 189 -0.20 -16.63 -18.94
CA ALA A 189 -1.08 -17.78 -19.08
C ALA A 189 -0.57 -18.78 -20.13
N GLY A 190 -0.09 -18.27 -21.27
CA GLY A 190 0.54 -19.07 -22.32
C GLY A 190 1.79 -19.80 -21.82
N HIS A 191 2.62 -19.13 -21.01
CA HIS A 191 3.81 -19.73 -20.43
C HIS A 191 3.46 -20.86 -19.44
N ILE A 192 2.51 -20.65 -18.54
CA ILE A 192 2.05 -21.67 -17.58
C ILE A 192 1.47 -22.86 -18.35
N ALA A 193 0.62 -22.62 -19.35
CA ALA A 193 0.03 -23.69 -20.17
C ALA A 193 1.08 -24.52 -20.91
N GLN A 194 2.15 -23.90 -21.41
CA GLN A 194 3.23 -24.59 -22.15
C GLN A 194 4.16 -25.39 -21.24
N ASN A 195 4.54 -24.85 -20.09
CA ASN A 195 5.59 -25.43 -19.24
C ASN A 195 5.03 -26.25 -18.07
N HIS A 196 3.79 -25.99 -17.66
CA HIS A 196 3.13 -26.63 -16.52
C HIS A 196 1.67 -27.04 -16.85
N PRO A 197 1.44 -27.86 -17.90
CA PRO A 197 0.09 -28.13 -18.42
C PRO A 197 -0.85 -28.79 -17.40
N LEU A 198 -0.34 -29.63 -16.50
CA LEU A 198 -1.17 -30.25 -15.44
C LEU A 198 -1.63 -29.22 -14.41
N LEU A 199 -0.77 -28.28 -14.04
CA LEU A 199 -1.11 -27.21 -13.10
C LEU A 199 -2.04 -26.18 -13.74
N MET A 200 -1.95 -25.98 -15.06
CA MET A 200 -2.86 -25.08 -15.78
C MET A 200 -4.33 -25.52 -15.68
N SER A 201 -4.63 -26.82 -15.83
CA SER A 201 -6.00 -27.32 -15.67
C SER A 201 -6.55 -27.06 -14.27
N HIS A 202 -5.74 -27.35 -13.24
CA HIS A 202 -6.14 -27.12 -11.85
C HIS A 202 -6.28 -25.62 -11.53
N LEU A 203 -5.34 -24.80 -12.04
CA LEU A 203 -5.41 -23.35 -11.92
C LEU A 203 -6.68 -22.78 -12.56
N PHE A 204 -7.14 -23.34 -13.68
CA PHE A 204 -8.38 -22.93 -14.32
C PHE A 204 -9.61 -23.29 -13.49
N GLU A 205 -9.62 -24.46 -12.83
CA GLU A 205 -10.68 -24.84 -11.90
C GLU A 205 -10.75 -23.87 -10.72
N LEU A 206 -9.60 -23.59 -10.07
CA LEU A 206 -9.52 -22.58 -9.01
C LEU A 206 -9.90 -21.19 -9.51
N TRP A 207 -9.51 -20.83 -10.74
CA TRP A 207 -9.92 -19.57 -11.34
C TRP A 207 -11.43 -19.49 -11.53
N GLN A 208 -12.13 -20.59 -11.80
CA GLN A 208 -13.59 -20.54 -11.92
C GLN A 208 -14.28 -20.44 -10.56
N SER A 209 -13.81 -21.18 -9.56
CA SER A 209 -14.44 -21.27 -8.25
C SER A 209 -14.12 -20.10 -7.31
N THR A 210 -12.93 -19.52 -7.42
CA THR A 210 -12.47 -18.47 -6.50
C THR A 210 -13.19 -17.15 -6.80
N PRO A 211 -13.89 -16.53 -5.85
CA PRO A 211 -14.46 -15.19 -6.04
C PRO A 211 -13.36 -14.12 -6.15
N PRO A 212 -13.62 -12.96 -6.80
CA PRO A 212 -12.70 -11.83 -6.72
C PRO A 212 -12.53 -11.40 -5.26
N PHE A 213 -11.32 -10.97 -4.93
CA PHE A 213 -11.05 -10.36 -3.62
C PHE A 213 -11.93 -9.11 -3.44
N LEU A 214 -12.45 -8.93 -2.23
CA LEU A 214 -13.33 -7.82 -1.89
C LEU A 214 -12.52 -6.70 -1.23
N ASP A 215 -12.62 -5.49 -1.77
CA ASP A 215 -12.10 -4.30 -1.11
C ASP A 215 -12.60 -4.19 0.33
N GLY A 216 -11.73 -3.73 1.24
CA GLY A 216 -12.04 -3.62 2.66
C GLY A 216 -11.45 -4.74 3.50
N PHE A 217 -11.18 -5.91 2.93
CA PHE A 217 -10.61 -7.05 3.65
C PHE A 217 -9.10 -6.93 3.84
N ARG A 218 -8.58 -7.55 4.91
CA ARG A 218 -7.14 -7.64 5.08
C ARG A 218 -6.58 -8.70 4.13
N ASN A 219 -5.54 -8.33 3.39
CA ASN A 219 -4.88 -9.22 2.44
C ASN A 219 -3.93 -10.16 3.21
N GLN A 220 -4.48 -11.20 3.83
CA GLN A 220 -3.69 -12.12 4.66
C GLN A 220 -4.18 -13.57 4.53
N GLY A 221 -3.27 -14.52 4.76
CA GLY A 221 -3.57 -15.94 4.60
C GLY A 221 -2.53 -16.84 5.27
N LEU A 222 -2.90 -18.10 5.52
CA LEU A 222 -1.99 -19.13 6.00
C LEU A 222 -1.12 -19.62 4.85
N ILE A 223 0.18 -19.78 5.09
CA ILE A 223 1.13 -20.40 4.17
C ILE A 223 1.81 -21.55 4.92
N GLU A 224 1.57 -22.77 4.45
CA GLU A 224 2.20 -23.97 4.96
C GLU A 224 3.21 -24.49 3.94
N TRP A 225 4.46 -24.60 4.38
CA TRP A 225 5.59 -24.78 3.51
C TRP A 225 6.44 -25.96 3.97
N ASN A 226 6.86 -26.81 3.05
CA ASN A 226 7.81 -27.88 3.30
C ASN A 226 9.14 -27.53 2.66
N THR A 227 10.22 -27.62 3.43
CA THR A 227 11.59 -27.55 2.91
C THR A 227 11.93 -28.84 2.16
N LYS A 228 13.02 -28.83 1.36
CA LYS A 228 13.57 -30.04 0.72
C LYS A 228 14.05 -31.08 1.74
N SER A 229 14.46 -30.64 2.93
CA SER A 229 14.85 -31.52 4.03
C SER A 229 13.65 -32.09 4.81
N GLY A 230 12.43 -31.61 4.55
CA GLY A 230 11.19 -32.16 5.10
C GLY A 230 10.71 -31.48 6.38
N GLU A 231 11.32 -30.37 6.80
CA GLU A 231 10.76 -29.52 7.85
C GLU A 231 9.48 -28.85 7.35
N ARG A 232 8.46 -28.80 8.21
CA ARG A 232 7.22 -28.06 7.95
C ARG A 232 7.30 -26.70 8.62
N LEU A 233 7.24 -25.65 7.81
CA LEU A 233 7.22 -24.25 8.22
C LEU A 233 5.80 -23.70 8.06
N ARG A 234 5.40 -22.81 8.96
CA ARG A 234 4.06 -22.21 8.95
C ARG A 234 4.19 -20.71 9.09
N PHE A 235 3.60 -19.99 8.13
CA PHE A 235 3.63 -18.55 8.09
C PHE A 235 2.23 -17.97 7.98
N PHE A 236 2.07 -16.78 8.53
CA PHE A 236 0.96 -15.90 8.26
C PHE A 236 1.41 -14.86 7.23
N GLY A 237 0.98 -15.07 5.99
CA GLY A 237 1.24 -14.18 4.86
C GLY A 237 0.40 -12.92 4.96
N ILE A 238 1.00 -11.74 4.73
CA ILE A 238 0.31 -10.45 4.74
C ILE A 238 0.80 -9.61 3.58
N PHE A 239 -0.12 -9.12 2.76
CA PHE A 239 0.14 -8.01 1.85
C PHE A 239 -0.23 -6.70 2.51
N SER A 240 0.67 -5.72 2.43
CA SER A 240 0.41 -4.37 2.90
C SER A 240 1.10 -3.36 2.00
N SER A 241 0.56 -2.15 1.92
CA SER A 241 1.20 -1.09 1.14
C SER A 241 2.59 -0.78 1.68
N PHE A 242 3.53 -0.62 0.77
CA PHE A 242 4.90 -0.20 1.05
C PHE A 242 5.19 1.16 0.45
N ASN A 243 4.71 1.41 -0.77
CA ASN A 243 4.77 2.69 -1.46
C ASN A 243 3.51 2.87 -2.32
N ASP A 244 2.51 3.58 -1.79
CA ASP A 244 1.27 3.89 -2.51
C ASP A 244 1.50 4.65 -3.81
N PHE A 245 2.56 5.49 -3.90
CA PHE A 245 2.83 6.30 -5.09
C PHE A 245 3.28 5.44 -6.28
N GLU A 246 4.05 4.39 -6.01
CA GLU A 246 4.53 3.45 -7.03
C GLU A 246 3.67 2.18 -7.11
N ALA A 247 2.70 2.02 -6.20
CA ALA A 247 1.97 0.77 -5.97
C ALA A 247 2.90 -0.42 -5.75
N ALA A 248 3.85 -0.24 -4.82
CA ALA A 248 4.66 -1.33 -4.31
C ALA A 248 4.05 -1.85 -3.00
N TRP A 249 3.86 -3.16 -2.88
CA TRP A 249 3.36 -3.81 -1.67
C TRP A 249 4.42 -4.71 -1.06
N ALA A 250 4.45 -4.76 0.27
CA ALA A 250 5.19 -5.76 1.00
C ALA A 250 4.32 -7.02 1.12
N PHE A 251 4.92 -8.18 0.84
CA PHE A 251 4.35 -9.49 1.13
C PHE A 251 5.22 -10.18 2.19
N ASP A 252 4.81 -10.09 3.45
CA ASP A 252 5.54 -10.64 4.60
C ASP A 252 4.99 -11.98 5.01
N TRP A 253 5.88 -12.92 5.34
CA TRP A 253 5.51 -14.24 5.83
C TRP A 253 5.93 -14.35 7.29
N HIS A 254 5.04 -13.96 8.22
CA HIS A 254 5.34 -13.99 9.65
C HIS A 254 5.30 -15.42 10.19
N PRO A 255 6.35 -15.92 10.86
CA PRO A 255 6.31 -17.24 11.47
C PRO A 255 5.13 -17.39 12.44
N LEU A 256 4.39 -18.49 12.32
CA LEU A 256 3.24 -18.78 13.16
C LEU A 256 3.58 -19.57 14.42
N ASP A 257 4.73 -20.24 14.45
CA ASP A 257 5.15 -21.07 15.58
C ASP A 257 6.65 -20.94 15.88
N ALA A 258 7.03 -21.39 17.07
CA ALA A 258 8.42 -21.35 17.54
C ALA A 258 9.36 -22.19 16.66
N ALA A 259 8.90 -23.33 16.14
CA ALA A 259 9.72 -24.18 15.28
C ALA A 259 10.11 -23.48 13.97
N THR A 260 9.18 -22.71 13.38
CA THR A 260 9.45 -21.90 12.19
C THR A 260 10.43 -20.76 12.49
N TRP A 261 10.35 -20.14 13.69
CA TRP A 261 11.33 -19.15 14.15
C TRP A 261 12.73 -19.75 14.30
N ASP A 262 12.84 -20.88 14.99
CA ASP A 262 14.10 -21.58 15.22
C ASP A 262 14.75 -21.97 13.89
N TRP A 263 13.95 -22.44 12.94
CA TRP A 263 14.43 -22.75 11.59
C TRP A 263 15.01 -21.52 10.89
N LEU A 264 14.30 -20.38 10.91
CA LEU A 264 14.77 -19.15 10.28
C LEU A 264 16.06 -18.63 10.90
N ASP A 265 16.22 -18.73 12.22
CA ASP A 265 17.43 -18.27 12.90
C ASP A 265 18.67 -19.10 12.54
N VAL A 266 18.49 -20.36 12.16
CA VAL A 266 19.58 -21.23 11.68
C VAL A 266 19.88 -21.00 10.20
N HIS A 267 18.85 -20.79 9.36
CA HIS A 267 18.98 -20.88 7.90
C HIS A 267 19.02 -19.54 7.17
N ARG A 268 18.56 -18.44 7.80
CA ARG A 268 18.65 -17.13 7.14
C ARG A 268 20.12 -16.71 7.07
N PRO A 269 20.60 -16.24 5.91
CA PRO A 269 21.93 -15.67 5.84
C PRO A 269 22.01 -14.47 6.79
N GLU A 270 23.16 -14.27 7.42
CA GLU A 270 23.42 -13.00 8.08
C GLU A 270 23.28 -11.90 7.03
N ALA A 271 22.45 -10.89 7.32
CA ALA A 271 22.21 -9.78 6.42
C ALA A 271 23.57 -9.20 6.00
N PRO A 272 23.92 -9.22 4.70
CA PRO A 272 25.21 -8.71 4.27
C PRO A 272 25.30 -7.24 4.68
N PRO A 273 26.40 -6.79 5.29
CA PRO A 273 26.54 -5.41 5.72
C PRO A 273 26.53 -4.48 4.50
N GLY A 274 25.36 -3.89 4.20
CA GLY A 274 25.20 -2.89 3.14
C GLY A 274 25.30 -3.41 1.71
N GLY A 275 24.86 -4.64 1.43
CA GLY A 275 24.81 -5.15 0.07
C GLY A 275 23.78 -4.39 -0.79
N ASP A 276 24.23 -3.77 -1.89
CA ASP A 276 23.39 -3.19 -2.95
C ASP A 276 22.58 -4.30 -3.66
N HIS A 277 21.57 -4.85 -2.98
CA HIS A 277 20.53 -5.70 -3.60
C HIS A 277 19.57 -4.88 -4.47
N ILE A 278 19.75 -3.56 -4.49
CA ILE A 278 19.02 -2.59 -5.30
C ILE A 278 19.25 -2.87 -6.78
N ALA A 279 18.23 -3.35 -7.48
CA ALA A 279 18.13 -3.41 -8.94
C ALA A 279 19.27 -4.17 -9.69
N SER A 280 20.20 -4.79 -8.97
CA SER A 280 21.37 -5.50 -9.50
C SER A 280 21.12 -7.00 -9.62
N SER A 281 20.18 -7.55 -8.85
CA SER A 281 19.96 -9.00 -8.73
C SER A 281 19.19 -9.64 -9.88
N SER A 282 18.58 -8.85 -10.78
CA SER A 282 18.05 -9.34 -12.05
C SER A 282 19.11 -9.41 -13.16
N GLY A 283 20.32 -8.86 -12.94
CA GLY A 283 21.29 -8.58 -14.00
C GLY A 283 20.83 -7.48 -14.98
N VAL A 284 19.62 -6.92 -14.80
CA VAL A 284 19.01 -5.88 -15.63
C VAL A 284 19.37 -4.53 -15.04
N THR A 285 20.63 -4.13 -15.14
CA THR A 285 21.07 -2.83 -14.62
C THR A 285 20.65 -1.71 -15.59
N GLY A 286 19.83 -0.78 -15.08
CA GLY A 286 19.48 0.46 -15.75
C GLY A 286 18.17 0.41 -16.55
N TRP A 287 17.54 1.58 -16.67
CA TRP A 287 16.20 1.75 -17.25
C TRP A 287 15.99 1.11 -18.64
N ARG A 288 17.06 1.03 -19.44
CA ARG A 288 17.02 0.45 -20.79
C ARG A 288 16.74 -1.05 -20.76
N ALA A 289 17.35 -1.72 -19.79
CA ALA A 289 17.20 -3.14 -19.61
C ALA A 289 15.81 -3.45 -19.05
N VAL A 290 15.26 -2.59 -18.17
CA VAL A 290 13.86 -2.68 -17.69
C VAL A 290 12.88 -2.60 -18.87
N LEU A 291 13.03 -1.61 -19.76
CA LEU A 291 12.18 -1.51 -20.95
C LEU A 291 12.25 -2.75 -21.85
N ARG A 292 13.47 -3.24 -22.11
CA ARG A 292 13.66 -4.43 -22.95
C ARG A 292 13.02 -5.66 -22.31
N HIS A 293 13.26 -5.86 -21.02
CA HIS A 293 12.77 -7.00 -20.26
C HIS A 293 11.25 -7.01 -20.19
N ALA A 294 10.62 -5.87 -19.90
CA ALA A 294 9.16 -5.76 -19.88
C ALA A 294 8.54 -6.03 -21.26
N ARG A 295 9.16 -5.52 -22.34
CA ARG A 295 8.73 -5.82 -23.70
C ARG A 295 8.81 -7.32 -24.02
N GLU A 296 9.92 -7.96 -23.64
CA GLU A 296 10.13 -9.40 -23.81
C GLU A 296 9.16 -10.23 -22.94
N ALA A 297 8.87 -9.80 -21.71
CA ALA A 297 7.90 -10.43 -20.81
C ALA A 297 6.48 -10.41 -21.39
N SER A 298 6.09 -9.30 -22.02
CA SER A 298 4.80 -9.16 -22.70
C SER A 298 4.76 -9.84 -24.07
N GLY A 299 5.84 -10.50 -24.51
CA GLY A 299 5.92 -11.18 -25.81
C GLY A 299 5.82 -10.25 -27.03
N LEU A 300 6.11 -8.95 -26.86
CA LEU A 300 5.95 -7.96 -27.93
C LEU A 300 7.24 -7.77 -28.73
N SER A 301 7.12 -7.66 -30.05
CA SER A 301 8.20 -7.15 -30.90
C SER A 301 8.33 -5.63 -30.75
N ARG A 302 9.42 -5.05 -31.26
CA ARG A 302 9.58 -3.58 -31.25
C ARG A 302 8.56 -2.92 -32.19
N GLU A 303 8.20 -3.60 -33.27
CA GLU A 303 7.18 -3.21 -34.23
C GLU A 303 5.80 -3.18 -33.57
N ASP A 304 5.47 -4.20 -32.77
CA ASP A 304 4.20 -4.24 -32.03
C ASP A 304 4.15 -3.13 -30.97
N THR A 305 5.23 -2.92 -30.21
CA THR A 305 5.31 -1.82 -29.24
C THR A 305 5.20 -0.46 -29.93
N SER A 306 5.82 -0.31 -31.09
CA SER A 306 5.74 0.91 -31.91
C SER A 306 4.31 1.20 -32.34
N ALA A 307 3.61 0.19 -32.88
CA ALA A 307 2.23 0.29 -33.34
C ALA A 307 1.25 0.62 -32.20
N ARG A 308 1.55 0.19 -30.97
CA ARG A 308 0.74 0.45 -29.76
C ARG A 308 1.01 1.82 -29.13
N SER A 309 2.16 2.45 -29.40
CA SER A 309 2.54 3.70 -28.75
C SER A 309 1.80 4.92 -29.30
N ALA A 310 1.09 5.67 -28.44
CA ALA A 310 0.30 6.85 -28.82
C ALA A 310 1.13 8.05 -29.36
N GLY A 311 2.46 7.97 -29.34
CA GLY A 311 3.39 9.05 -29.71
C GLY A 311 4.16 8.86 -31.02
N ASN A 312 3.73 7.94 -31.90
CA ASN A 312 4.46 7.56 -33.13
C ASN A 312 5.93 7.18 -32.85
N VAL A 313 6.17 6.42 -31.78
CA VAL A 313 7.53 6.00 -31.43
C VAL A 313 7.93 4.85 -32.35
N SER A 314 8.69 5.13 -33.41
CA SER A 314 9.12 4.09 -34.37
C SER A 314 9.93 2.96 -33.70
N ALA A 315 9.85 1.73 -34.22
CA ALA A 315 10.62 0.57 -33.74
C ALA A 315 12.14 0.84 -33.63
N ALA A 316 12.71 1.57 -34.60
CA ALA A 316 14.13 1.99 -34.58
C ALA A 316 14.46 2.97 -33.44
N THR A 317 13.49 3.79 -33.01
CA THR A 317 13.64 4.65 -31.82
C THR A 317 13.64 3.81 -30.55
N ILE A 318 12.74 2.83 -30.45
CA ILE A 318 12.67 1.89 -29.31
C ILE A 318 13.99 1.11 -29.19
N GLU A 319 14.47 0.53 -30.29
CA GLU A 319 15.77 -0.14 -30.35
C GLU A 319 16.91 0.80 -29.93
N GLY A 320 16.87 2.05 -30.40
CA GLY A 320 17.84 3.07 -30.05
C GLY A 320 17.89 3.37 -28.55
N TYR A 321 16.75 3.38 -27.86
CA TYR A 321 16.66 3.54 -26.41
C TYR A 321 17.15 2.29 -25.66
N GLU A 322 16.71 1.09 -26.04
CA GLU A 322 17.16 -0.17 -25.44
C GLU A 322 18.69 -0.34 -25.53
N ARG A 323 19.31 0.11 -26.63
CA ARG A 323 20.76 0.09 -26.83
C ARG A 323 21.51 1.29 -26.23
N GLY A 324 20.79 2.32 -25.79
CA GLY A 324 21.39 3.55 -25.26
C GLY A 324 22.06 4.45 -26.30
N THR A 325 21.68 4.31 -27.56
CA THR A 325 22.19 5.14 -28.67
C THR A 325 21.39 6.44 -28.87
N ARG A 326 20.28 6.61 -28.14
CA ARG A 326 19.42 7.80 -28.20
C ARG A 326 19.05 8.26 -26.79
N ALA A 327 18.94 9.58 -26.62
CA ALA A 327 18.36 10.20 -25.43
C ALA A 327 16.84 10.29 -25.59
N PRO A 328 16.04 9.74 -24.67
CA PRO A 328 14.59 9.82 -24.76
C PRO A 328 14.05 11.15 -24.20
N SER A 329 12.86 11.56 -24.65
CA SER A 329 12.04 12.54 -23.93
C SER A 329 11.10 11.83 -22.97
N ARG A 330 10.65 12.52 -21.91
CA ARG A 330 9.69 11.99 -20.93
C ARG A 330 8.41 11.49 -21.59
N GLU A 331 7.85 12.30 -22.49
CA GLU A 331 6.65 11.97 -23.26
C GLU A 331 6.81 10.65 -24.04
N LYS A 332 7.96 10.42 -24.67
CA LYS A 332 8.22 9.17 -25.41
C LYS A 332 8.40 7.97 -24.50
N LEU A 333 9.03 8.13 -23.33
CA LEU A 333 9.13 7.04 -22.35
C LEU A 333 7.76 6.68 -21.80
N LEU A 334 6.92 7.66 -21.49
CA LEU A 334 5.55 7.41 -21.05
C LEU A 334 4.71 6.74 -22.13
N ALA A 335 4.83 7.16 -23.39
CA ALA A 335 4.13 6.49 -24.50
C ALA A 335 4.58 5.03 -24.71
N ILE A 336 5.86 4.71 -24.47
CA ILE A 336 6.36 3.33 -24.49
C ILE A 336 5.86 2.58 -23.25
N ALA A 337 5.94 3.19 -22.07
CA ALA A 337 5.49 2.59 -20.82
C ALA A 337 4.00 2.22 -20.89
N GLU A 338 3.19 3.10 -21.48
CA GLU A 338 1.78 2.86 -21.75
C GLU A 338 1.57 1.70 -22.74
N ALA A 339 2.30 1.68 -23.86
CA ALA A 339 2.22 0.61 -24.85
C ALA A 339 2.62 -0.78 -24.31
N LEU A 340 3.51 -0.81 -23.31
CA LEU A 340 3.95 -2.01 -22.59
C LEU A 340 3.12 -2.30 -21.33
N GLN A 341 2.21 -1.39 -20.98
CA GLN A 341 1.44 -1.39 -19.74
C GLN A 341 2.31 -1.55 -18.48
N LEU A 342 3.42 -0.80 -18.40
CA LEU A 342 4.30 -0.85 -17.23
C LEU A 342 3.58 -0.33 -15.99
N ASP A 343 3.69 -1.05 -14.88
CA ASP A 343 3.22 -0.60 -13.57
C ASP A 343 3.98 0.63 -13.05
N GLY A 344 3.54 1.17 -11.91
CA GLY A 344 4.18 2.31 -11.25
C GLY A 344 5.68 2.10 -10.95
N VAL A 345 6.05 0.95 -10.39
CA VAL A 345 7.45 0.62 -10.04
C VAL A 345 8.33 0.58 -11.28
N GLN A 346 7.90 -0.13 -12.33
CA GLN A 346 8.63 -0.27 -13.58
C GLN A 346 8.73 1.06 -14.33
N THR A 347 7.64 1.82 -14.40
CA THR A 347 7.61 3.16 -15.02
C THR A 347 8.61 4.09 -14.33
N ASN A 348 8.60 4.12 -13.00
CA ASN A 348 9.48 5.02 -12.24
C ASN A 348 10.93 4.56 -12.23
N ALA A 349 11.21 3.25 -12.24
CA ALA A 349 12.56 2.75 -12.50
C ALA A 349 13.10 3.24 -13.85
N VAL A 350 12.23 3.33 -14.88
CA VAL A 350 12.59 3.84 -16.20
C VAL A 350 12.83 5.35 -16.19
N LEU A 351 11.89 6.13 -15.63
CA LEU A 351 11.95 7.59 -15.60
C LEU A 351 13.13 8.10 -14.74
N LEU A 352 13.27 7.58 -13.51
CA LEU A 352 14.34 7.98 -12.60
C LEU A 352 15.70 7.59 -13.17
N GLY A 353 15.83 6.39 -13.75
CA GLY A 353 17.06 5.96 -14.42
C GLY A 353 17.42 6.82 -15.64
N ALA A 354 16.45 7.47 -16.27
CA ALA A 354 16.64 8.42 -17.35
C ALA A 354 16.83 9.89 -16.88
N GLY A 355 16.83 10.14 -15.56
CA GLY A 355 16.98 11.47 -14.97
C GLY A 355 15.72 12.34 -15.07
N MET A 356 14.53 11.73 -15.07
CA MET A 356 13.24 12.41 -15.19
C MET A 356 12.42 12.30 -13.90
N ASP A 357 11.48 13.22 -13.72
CA ASP A 357 10.56 13.20 -12.59
C ASP A 357 9.63 11.98 -12.64
N PRO A 358 9.38 11.32 -11.50
CA PRO A 358 8.55 10.13 -11.43
C PRO A 358 7.08 10.44 -11.74
N GLU A 359 6.30 9.40 -12.00
CA GLU A 359 4.89 9.43 -12.37
C GLU A 359 4.09 8.60 -11.35
N PRO A 360 2.91 9.07 -10.90
CA PRO A 360 2.05 8.27 -10.03
C PRO A 360 1.63 6.97 -10.73
N SER A 361 1.60 5.88 -9.98
CA SER A 361 0.99 4.62 -10.41
C SER A 361 -0.50 4.76 -10.67
N ASP A 362 -1.11 3.71 -11.22
CA ASP A 362 -2.55 3.71 -11.48
C ASP A 362 -3.35 3.60 -10.19
N PHE A 363 -2.87 2.81 -9.22
CA PHE A 363 -3.39 2.83 -7.86
C PHE A 363 -3.29 4.23 -7.22
N ALA A 364 -2.15 4.92 -7.35
CA ALA A 364 -1.98 6.26 -6.79
C ALA A 364 -2.97 7.25 -7.42
N ARG A 365 -3.14 7.19 -8.75
CA ARG A 365 -4.13 7.97 -9.50
C ARG A 365 -5.54 7.70 -8.98
N HIS A 366 -5.90 6.43 -8.82
CA HIS A 366 -7.19 6.02 -8.26
C HIS A 366 -7.42 6.58 -6.84
N MET A 367 -6.42 6.44 -5.95
CA MET A 367 -6.43 6.99 -4.59
C MET A 367 -6.70 8.51 -4.55
N MET A 368 -6.26 9.22 -5.59
CA MET A 368 -6.47 10.66 -5.78
C MET A 368 -7.78 11.01 -6.50
N GLY A 369 -8.58 10.01 -6.90
CA GLY A 369 -9.79 10.21 -7.69
C GLY A 369 -9.49 10.65 -9.13
N GLU A 370 -8.30 10.33 -9.64
CA GLU A 370 -7.94 10.48 -11.04
C GLU A 370 -8.23 9.19 -11.81
N GLU A 371 -8.36 9.32 -13.13
CA GLU A 371 -8.50 8.18 -14.01
C GLU A 371 -7.16 7.42 -14.08
N PRO A 372 -7.15 6.10 -13.81
CA PRO A 372 -6.01 5.23 -14.09
C PRO A 372 -5.59 5.32 -15.56
N ARG A 373 -4.31 5.08 -15.87
CA ARG A 373 -3.81 5.13 -17.26
C ARG A 373 -4.24 3.90 -18.04
N PHE A 374 -4.21 2.75 -17.39
CA PHE A 374 -4.70 1.49 -17.89
C PHE A 374 -6.14 1.31 -17.43
N GLY A 375 -6.91 0.43 -18.08
CA GLY A 375 -8.29 0.09 -17.71
C GLY A 375 -8.41 -0.65 -16.38
N TYR A 376 -7.67 -0.20 -15.36
CA TYR A 376 -7.70 -0.64 -13.99
C TYR A 376 -9.04 -0.22 -13.39
N ALA A 377 -10.04 -1.07 -13.57
CA ALA A 377 -11.34 -0.85 -12.98
C ALA A 377 -11.35 -1.52 -11.61
N HIS A 378 -11.12 -0.71 -10.57
CA HIS A 378 -11.34 -1.14 -9.20
C HIS A 378 -12.80 -1.56 -9.04
N PRO A 379 -13.08 -2.77 -8.54
CA PRO A 379 -14.44 -3.17 -8.22
C PRO A 379 -15.01 -2.21 -7.18
N PRO A 380 -16.34 -2.10 -7.08
CA PRO A 380 -16.97 -1.22 -6.10
C PRO A 380 -16.51 -1.61 -4.69
N VAL A 381 -15.95 -0.62 -3.96
CA VAL A 381 -15.56 -0.75 -2.56
C VAL A 381 -16.74 -1.29 -1.75
N VAL A 382 -16.60 -2.51 -1.22
CA VAL A 382 -17.60 -3.11 -0.34
C VAL A 382 -17.33 -2.59 1.07
N LEU A 383 -18.07 -1.56 1.47
CA LEU A 383 -17.95 -1.02 2.82
C LEU A 383 -18.30 -2.10 3.85
N ARG A 384 -17.32 -2.46 4.69
CA ARG A 384 -17.53 -3.46 5.71
C ARG A 384 -18.35 -2.92 6.88
N THR A 385 -19.19 -3.79 7.41
CA THR A 385 -19.93 -3.46 8.63
C THR A 385 -18.99 -3.51 9.83
N PRO A 386 -19.24 -2.74 10.90
CA PRO A 386 -18.50 -2.90 12.14
C PRO A 386 -18.55 -4.33 12.70
N ALA A 387 -19.63 -5.09 12.44
CA ALA A 387 -19.74 -6.48 12.90
C ALA A 387 -18.76 -7.41 12.15
N SER A 388 -18.70 -7.33 10.82
CA SER A 388 -17.77 -8.13 10.03
C SER A 388 -16.30 -7.81 10.35
N LEU A 389 -15.99 -6.53 10.60
CA LEU A 389 -14.65 -6.12 11.05
C LEU A 389 -14.26 -6.75 12.39
N ARG A 390 -15.19 -6.83 13.34
CA ARG A 390 -14.95 -7.48 14.63
C ARG A 390 -14.73 -8.98 14.48
N GLU A 391 -15.56 -9.65 13.69
CA GLU A 391 -15.44 -11.08 13.45
C GLU A 391 -14.07 -11.44 12.85
N GLU A 392 -13.63 -10.70 11.82
CA GLU A 392 -12.29 -10.89 11.24
C GLU A 392 -11.17 -10.59 12.27
N THR A 393 -11.35 -9.55 13.09
CA THR A 393 -10.37 -9.17 14.12
C THR A 393 -10.25 -10.26 15.19
N GLU A 394 -11.36 -10.85 15.63
CA GLU A 394 -11.36 -11.96 16.57
C GLU A 394 -10.76 -13.24 15.98
N ALA A 395 -10.88 -13.45 14.68
CA ALA A 395 -10.29 -14.60 13.99
C ALA A 395 -8.76 -14.51 13.84
N GLN A 396 -8.13 -13.38 14.20
CA GLN A 396 -6.69 -13.22 14.06
C GLN A 396 -5.91 -14.06 15.06
N PRO A 397 -4.84 -14.76 14.63
CA PRO A 397 -4.00 -15.56 15.53
C PRO A 397 -3.08 -14.71 16.42
N PHE A 398 -2.95 -13.41 16.12
CA PHE A 398 -2.07 -12.48 16.82
C PHE A 398 -2.85 -11.37 17.51
N PRO A 399 -2.27 -10.71 18.54
CA PRO A 399 -2.86 -9.51 19.10
C PRO A 399 -3.12 -8.45 18.03
N ILE A 400 -4.37 -8.00 17.94
CA ILE A 400 -4.80 -6.96 17.00
C ILE A 400 -5.81 -6.03 17.67
N LEU A 401 -5.74 -4.76 17.29
CA LEU A 401 -6.75 -3.76 17.59
C LEU A 401 -7.21 -3.05 16.31
N LEU A 402 -8.48 -2.66 16.29
CA LEU A 402 -9.07 -1.76 15.31
C LEU A 402 -9.19 -0.37 15.94
N VAL A 403 -8.78 0.67 15.24
CA VAL A 403 -8.94 2.07 15.66
C VAL A 403 -9.63 2.87 14.57
N ASP A 404 -10.39 3.90 14.94
CA ASP A 404 -10.98 4.81 13.96
C ASP A 404 -10.11 6.02 13.67
N GLY A 405 -10.62 6.92 12.81
CA GLY A 405 -10.17 8.28 12.47
C GLY A 405 -9.43 9.07 13.56
N ASN A 406 -9.86 8.91 14.81
CA ASN A 406 -9.38 9.66 15.96
C ASN A 406 -8.37 8.86 16.81
N ALA A 407 -7.96 7.70 16.34
CA ALA A 407 -7.21 6.69 17.09
C ALA A 407 -7.98 6.11 18.28
N ASP A 408 -9.32 6.17 18.29
CA ASP A 408 -10.11 5.49 19.32
C ASP A 408 -10.18 3.99 19.03
N VAL A 409 -9.89 3.17 20.04
CA VAL A 409 -9.95 1.71 19.91
C VAL A 409 -11.41 1.28 19.75
N ILE A 410 -11.75 0.79 18.56
CA ILE A 410 -13.10 0.32 18.21
C ILE A 410 -13.31 -1.10 18.70
N TRP A 411 -12.26 -1.93 18.60
CA TRP A 411 -12.28 -3.32 18.98
C TRP A 411 -10.87 -3.84 19.23
N ALA A 412 -10.72 -4.82 20.11
CA ALA A 412 -9.48 -5.56 20.34
C ALA A 412 -9.82 -7.05 20.42
N ASN A 413 -9.03 -7.90 19.77
CA ASN A 413 -9.24 -9.34 19.92
C ASN A 413 -8.86 -9.83 21.31
N ALA A 414 -9.20 -11.08 21.61
CA ALA A 414 -8.92 -11.70 22.91
C ALA A 414 -7.44 -11.56 23.35
N SER A 415 -6.49 -11.77 22.44
CA SER A 415 -5.05 -11.66 22.74
C SER A 415 -4.65 -10.25 23.10
N MET A 416 -5.14 -9.26 22.35
CA MET A 416 -4.83 -7.85 22.60
C MET A 416 -5.43 -7.39 23.93
N ARG A 417 -6.67 -7.79 24.24
CA ARG A 417 -7.29 -7.50 25.54
C ARG A 417 -6.48 -8.10 26.69
N LEU A 418 -5.98 -9.33 26.55
CA LEU A 418 -5.12 -9.97 27.54
C LEU A 418 -3.84 -9.17 27.78
N LEU A 419 -3.16 -8.76 26.71
CA LEU A 419 -1.94 -7.94 26.81
C LEU A 419 -2.25 -6.60 27.49
N LEU A 420 -3.21 -5.85 26.98
CA LEU A 420 -3.52 -4.52 27.52
C LEU A 420 -4.04 -4.58 28.97
N GLY A 421 -4.64 -5.71 29.38
CA GLY A 421 -5.23 -5.90 30.70
C GLY A 421 -6.47 -5.04 30.95
N ILE A 422 -7.03 -4.47 29.89
CA ILE A 422 -8.20 -3.58 29.89
C ILE A 422 -9.03 -3.82 28.62
N GLU A 423 -10.35 -3.74 28.76
CA GLU A 423 -11.30 -3.85 27.65
C GLU A 423 -11.67 -2.44 27.15
N LEU A 424 -10.78 -1.83 26.36
CA LEU A 424 -10.91 -0.46 25.87
C LEU A 424 -12.20 -0.22 25.08
N GLU A 425 -12.67 -1.22 24.35
CA GLU A 425 -13.87 -1.16 23.52
C GLU A 425 -15.17 -1.01 24.34
N ASN A 426 -15.15 -1.40 25.61
CA ASN A 426 -16.28 -1.30 26.55
C ASN A 426 -16.42 0.09 27.16
N LEU A 427 -15.44 0.98 26.92
CA LEU A 427 -15.51 2.38 27.29
C LEU A 427 -16.43 3.14 26.33
N GLY A 428 -17.14 4.15 26.86
CA GLY A 428 -18.03 4.99 26.06
C GLY A 428 -17.30 5.64 24.87
N ARG A 429 -18.00 5.86 23.75
CA ARG A 429 -17.42 6.63 22.63
C ARG A 429 -17.06 8.05 23.07
N GLY A 430 -15.92 8.55 22.62
CA GLY A 430 -15.39 9.88 23.01
C GLY A 430 -14.78 9.92 24.41
N CYS A 431 -14.72 8.79 25.11
CA CYS A 431 -13.99 8.66 26.36
C CYS A 431 -12.49 8.64 26.05
N ILE A 432 -11.70 9.54 26.65
CA ILE A 432 -10.27 9.65 26.34
C ILE A 432 -9.50 8.36 26.62
N GLU A 433 -9.95 7.58 27.60
CA GLU A 433 -9.40 6.27 27.96
C GLU A 433 -9.49 5.25 26.83
N ARG A 434 -10.41 5.43 25.89
CA ARG A 434 -10.56 4.59 24.68
C ARG A 434 -9.51 4.92 23.61
N ASN A 435 -8.91 6.10 23.68
CA ASN A 435 -7.92 6.53 22.70
C ASN A 435 -6.63 5.71 22.85
N LEU A 436 -6.12 5.19 21.73
CA LEU A 436 -4.93 4.34 21.72
C LEU A 436 -3.72 5.04 22.36
N LEU A 437 -3.52 6.32 22.06
CA LEU A 437 -2.37 7.05 22.59
C LEU A 437 -2.49 7.22 24.10
N PHE A 438 -3.69 7.53 24.59
CA PHE A 438 -3.94 7.57 26.03
C PHE A 438 -3.66 6.22 26.69
N ALA A 439 -4.16 5.12 26.12
CA ALA A 439 -3.93 3.77 26.62
C ALA A 439 -2.42 3.44 26.72
N LEU A 440 -1.63 3.87 25.73
CA LEU A 440 -0.17 3.69 25.72
C LEU A 440 0.56 4.63 26.67
N THR A 441 0.07 5.84 26.95
CA THR A 441 0.83 6.85 27.73
C THR A 441 0.42 7.03 29.18
N ALA A 442 -0.83 6.72 29.52
CA ALA A 442 -1.39 6.92 30.86
C ALA A 442 -1.93 5.61 31.48
N GLY A 443 -2.07 4.55 30.68
CA GLY A 443 -2.59 3.26 31.13
C GLY A 443 -1.55 2.28 31.69
N ALA A 444 -2.02 1.11 32.09
CA ALA A 444 -1.17 -0.01 32.55
C ALA A 444 -0.15 -0.45 31.48
N ALA A 445 -0.48 -0.29 30.19
CA ALA A 445 0.41 -0.61 29.08
C ALA A 445 1.74 0.15 29.15
N ARG A 446 1.75 1.42 29.60
CA ARG A 446 2.99 2.20 29.78
C ARG A 446 4.02 1.48 30.65
N GLN A 447 3.56 0.84 31.73
CA GLN A 447 4.45 0.19 32.69
C GLN A 447 5.03 -1.13 32.16
N ARG A 448 4.36 -1.74 31.18
CA ARG A 448 4.73 -3.02 30.59
C ARG A 448 5.57 -2.88 29.32
N ILE A 449 5.41 -1.80 28.56
CA ILE A 449 6.21 -1.55 27.35
C ILE A 449 7.60 -1.02 27.76
N ARG A 450 8.64 -1.83 27.57
CA ARG A 450 10.03 -1.48 27.96
C ARG A 450 10.68 -0.47 27.04
N ASN A 451 10.38 -0.52 25.74
CA ASN A 451 10.85 0.45 24.74
C ASN A 451 9.77 1.49 24.41
N TRP A 452 9.04 1.94 25.43
CA TRP A 452 7.86 2.79 25.31
C TRP A 452 8.07 4.05 24.46
N GLU A 453 9.22 4.70 24.57
CA GLU A 453 9.53 5.90 23.80
C GLU A 453 9.50 5.64 22.28
N GLN A 454 10.02 4.49 21.83
CA GLN A 454 10.00 4.07 20.43
C GLN A 454 8.58 3.72 19.97
N VAL A 455 7.83 3.01 20.83
CA VAL A 455 6.45 2.60 20.52
C VAL A 455 5.55 3.81 20.39
N VAL A 456 5.58 4.74 21.35
CA VAL A 456 4.79 5.97 21.27
C VAL A 456 5.23 6.85 20.11
N ALA A 457 6.53 6.92 19.79
CA ALA A 457 7.00 7.66 18.63
C ALA A 457 6.52 7.07 17.29
N ALA A 458 6.49 5.75 17.16
CA ALA A 458 6.03 5.08 15.94
C ALA A 458 4.50 5.07 15.82
N MET A 459 3.81 4.95 16.97
CA MET A 459 2.34 4.96 17.06
C MET A 459 1.76 6.37 17.07
N ALA A 460 2.57 7.40 17.36
CA ALA A 460 2.27 8.81 17.09
C ALA A 460 2.23 8.96 15.56
N PRO A 461 1.06 8.82 14.94
CA PRO A 461 0.93 8.67 13.50
C PRO A 461 1.49 9.90 12.78
N VAL A 462 2.12 9.63 11.63
CA VAL A 462 2.30 10.62 10.55
C VAL A 462 0.93 11.22 10.13
N GLY A 463 -0.18 10.55 10.42
CA GLY A 463 -1.55 11.05 10.24
C GLY A 463 -2.03 12.10 11.25
N ILE A 464 -1.40 12.25 12.43
CA ILE A 464 -1.71 13.35 13.38
C ILE A 464 -0.77 14.55 13.13
N ASP A 465 0.26 14.37 12.30
CA ASP A 465 1.21 15.40 11.88
C ASP A 465 0.53 16.70 11.39
N PRO A 466 -0.60 16.70 10.65
CA PRO A 466 -1.33 17.92 10.31
C PRO A 466 -1.90 18.67 11.53
N TYR A 467 -2.35 17.94 12.56
CA TYR A 467 -2.92 18.51 13.80
C TYR A 467 -1.82 19.07 14.73
N PHE A 468 -0.61 18.51 14.69
CA PHE A 468 0.55 19.01 15.44
C PHE A 468 1.34 20.13 14.71
N ARG A 469 1.35 20.16 13.36
CA ARG A 469 2.06 21.19 12.57
C ARG A 469 1.22 22.45 12.28
N ASN A 470 -0.10 22.32 12.16
CA ASN A 470 -1.02 23.44 11.84
C ASN A 470 -2.02 23.68 12.98
N ALA A 471 -1.57 24.19 14.12
CA ALA A 471 -2.44 24.61 15.23
C ALA A 471 -3.37 25.81 14.91
N ALA A 472 -3.56 26.16 13.63
CA ALA A 472 -4.27 27.35 13.17
C ALA A 472 -5.52 27.08 12.30
N GLU A 473 -5.87 25.83 11.98
CA GLU A 473 -7.14 25.51 11.28
C GLU A 473 -7.94 24.42 12.02
N PRO A 474 -8.65 24.80 13.10
CA PRO A 474 -9.58 23.93 13.80
C PRO A 474 -10.95 24.00 13.10
N ASP A 475 -11.16 23.22 12.05
CA ASP A 475 -12.52 23.08 11.47
C ASP A 475 -12.95 21.62 11.27
N VAL A 476 -12.37 20.70 12.04
CA VAL A 476 -12.96 19.38 12.29
C VAL A 476 -13.28 19.33 13.78
N GLY A 477 -14.56 19.41 14.14
CA GLY A 477 -15.07 19.52 15.51
C GLY A 477 -14.91 18.27 16.37
N ASP A 478 -13.71 17.67 16.42
CA ASP A 478 -13.43 16.46 17.17
C ASP A 478 -12.61 16.76 18.43
N THR A 479 -13.31 17.12 19.50
CA THR A 479 -12.71 17.44 20.80
C THR A 479 -11.92 16.27 21.38
N ALA A 480 -12.28 15.02 21.06
CA ALA A 480 -11.62 13.83 21.61
C ALA A 480 -10.15 13.71 21.17
N LEU A 481 -9.84 13.95 19.90
CA LEU A 481 -8.44 13.93 19.41
C LEU A 481 -7.65 15.12 19.96
N ALA A 482 -8.28 16.28 20.08
CA ALA A 482 -7.68 17.46 20.69
C ALA A 482 -7.37 17.24 22.18
N ASP A 483 -8.26 16.58 22.92
CA ASP A 483 -8.10 16.25 24.34
C ASP A 483 -7.07 15.14 24.54
N ALA A 484 -7.05 14.11 23.68
CA ALA A 484 -6.00 13.08 23.65
C ALA A 484 -4.63 13.71 23.36
N THR A 485 -4.57 14.62 22.39
CA THR A 485 -3.39 15.41 22.06
C THR A 485 -2.96 16.29 23.23
N ALA A 486 -3.88 17.03 23.85
CA ALA A 486 -3.59 17.86 25.01
C ALA A 486 -3.10 17.01 26.20
N THR A 487 -3.66 15.82 26.39
CA THR A 487 -3.22 14.89 27.44
C THR A 487 -1.83 14.33 27.15
N LEU A 488 -1.53 13.96 25.91
CA LEU A 488 -0.16 13.58 25.49
C LEU A 488 0.83 14.71 25.73
N LEU A 489 0.44 15.93 25.35
CA LEU A 489 1.22 17.14 25.59
C LEU A 489 1.32 17.50 27.09
N SER A 490 0.52 16.89 27.96
CA SER A 490 0.67 17.05 29.41
C SER A 490 1.71 16.10 30.01
N ILE A 491 2.19 15.10 29.26
CA ILE A 491 3.16 14.08 29.70
C ILE A 491 4.55 14.46 29.13
N PRO A 492 5.47 15.06 29.93
CA PRO A 492 6.72 15.63 29.40
C PRO A 492 7.60 14.61 28.67
N ASP A 493 7.61 13.36 29.14
CA ASP A 493 8.39 12.29 28.52
C ASP A 493 7.79 11.84 27.19
N ALA A 494 6.46 11.88 27.02
CA ALA A 494 5.82 11.57 25.74
C ALA A 494 6.19 12.62 24.70
N ILE A 495 6.12 13.90 25.07
CA ILE A 495 6.57 15.00 24.21
C ILE A 495 8.04 14.82 23.84
N ARG A 496 8.90 14.49 24.81
CA ARG A 496 10.33 14.29 24.58
C ARG A 496 10.58 13.17 23.59
N ALA A 497 9.94 12.01 23.79
CA ALA A 497 10.05 10.86 22.91
C ALA A 497 9.56 11.16 21.50
N ILE A 498 8.37 11.76 21.38
CA ILE A 498 7.77 12.18 20.11
C ILE A 498 8.68 13.19 19.40
N ARG A 499 9.18 14.23 20.08
CA ARG A 499 10.08 15.23 19.47
C ARG A 499 11.42 14.66 19.04
N ALA A 500 12.01 13.78 19.85
CA ALA A 500 13.28 13.12 19.51
C ALA A 500 13.17 12.27 18.25
N HIS A 501 11.99 11.68 18.01
CA HIS A 501 11.73 10.85 16.84
C HIS A 501 11.12 11.63 15.66
N ILE A 502 10.44 12.76 15.86
CA ILE A 502 9.87 13.59 14.78
C ILE A 502 10.94 14.47 14.10
N ASP A 503 12.13 14.64 14.69
CA ASP A 503 13.20 15.42 14.07
C ASP A 503 13.49 14.94 12.63
N PRO A 504 13.15 15.74 11.59
CA PRO A 504 13.28 15.32 10.21
C PRO A 504 14.73 15.02 9.81
N ALA A 505 15.70 15.55 10.56
CA ALA A 505 17.13 15.29 10.33
C ALA A 505 17.60 13.94 10.91
N SER A 506 16.85 13.36 11.85
CA SER A 506 17.19 12.08 12.50
C SER A 506 16.39 10.89 11.96
N GLN A 507 15.28 11.13 11.26
CA GLN A 507 14.46 10.05 10.69
C GLN A 507 15.05 9.49 9.39
N THR A 508 15.56 8.25 9.44
CA THR A 508 15.25 7.32 8.36
C THR A 508 13.77 6.99 8.47
N VAL A 509 12.91 7.74 7.78
CA VAL A 509 11.48 7.45 7.70
C VAL A 509 11.34 6.07 7.07
N GLN A 510 11.04 5.06 7.88
CA GLN A 510 10.71 3.71 7.39
C GLN A 510 9.50 3.82 6.46
N ALA A 511 9.52 3.10 5.34
CA ALA A 511 8.42 3.07 4.41
C ALA A 511 7.20 2.37 5.03
N ARG A 512 7.41 1.44 5.97
CA ARG A 512 6.36 0.86 6.82
C ARG A 512 6.59 1.19 8.28
N ALA A 513 5.51 1.41 9.03
CA ALA A 513 5.56 1.55 10.48
C ALA A 513 5.70 0.16 11.12
N VAL A 514 6.89 -0.44 11.02
CA VAL A 514 7.24 -1.67 11.75
C VAL A 514 7.93 -1.26 13.04
N CYS A 515 7.17 -1.26 14.14
CA CYS A 515 7.69 -0.87 15.43
C CYS A 515 7.96 -2.11 16.29
N PRO A 516 9.21 -2.39 16.71
CA PRO A 516 9.45 -3.41 17.71
C PRO A 516 8.75 -3.00 19.02
N VAL A 517 8.06 -3.93 19.68
CA VAL A 517 7.44 -3.74 20.99
C VAL A 517 8.03 -4.77 21.93
N THR A 518 8.79 -4.30 22.93
CA THR A 518 9.26 -5.13 24.03
C THR A 518 8.28 -5.01 25.18
N TRP A 519 7.55 -6.08 25.46
CA TRP A 519 6.53 -6.14 26.48
C TRP A 519 6.99 -6.99 27.66
N ASP A 520 6.75 -6.51 28.87
CA ASP A 520 7.05 -7.23 30.11
C ASP A 520 5.76 -7.62 30.81
N ASP A 521 5.48 -8.92 30.82
CA ASP A 521 4.31 -9.48 31.51
C ASP A 521 4.59 -9.83 32.98
N GLY A 522 5.76 -9.43 33.51
CA GLY A 522 6.23 -9.71 34.87
C GLY A 522 6.90 -11.08 35.03
N ALA A 523 6.62 -12.02 34.12
CA ALA A 523 7.25 -13.34 34.08
C ALA A 523 8.14 -13.55 32.85
N VAL A 524 7.72 -13.06 31.69
CA VAL A 524 8.39 -13.24 30.40
C VAL A 524 8.52 -11.90 29.70
N ARG A 525 9.63 -11.71 28.99
CA ARG A 525 9.82 -10.61 28.06
C ARG A 525 9.34 -11.06 26.68
N LEU A 526 8.31 -10.41 26.17
CA LEU A 526 7.75 -10.67 24.85
C LEU A 526 8.27 -9.62 23.86
N GLN A 527 8.48 -10.03 22.62
CA GLN A 527 8.89 -9.18 21.52
C GLN A 527 7.91 -9.29 20.38
N PHE A 528 7.34 -8.16 19.96
CA PHE A 528 6.47 -8.09 18.81
C PHE A 528 7.01 -7.14 17.76
N ASN A 529 6.68 -7.39 16.49
CA ASN A 529 6.73 -6.42 15.41
C ASN A 529 5.31 -5.90 15.21
N SER A 530 5.10 -4.62 15.50
CA SER A 530 3.81 -3.98 15.35
C SER A 530 3.67 -3.39 13.94
N PHE A 531 2.55 -3.70 13.28
CA PHE A 531 2.23 -3.25 11.93
C PHE A 531 0.96 -2.43 11.95
N ILE A 532 1.03 -1.23 11.38
CA ILE A 532 -0.13 -0.36 11.20
C ILE A 532 -0.58 -0.51 9.74
N SER A 533 -1.72 -1.16 9.53
CA SER A 533 -2.33 -1.27 8.20
C SER A 533 -3.31 -0.12 8.00
N PRO A 534 -3.09 0.76 7.00
CA PRO A 534 -4.04 1.82 6.68
C PRO A 534 -5.36 1.21 6.17
N PRO A 535 -6.50 1.88 6.41
CA PRO A 535 -7.74 1.56 5.75
C PRO A 535 -7.56 1.68 4.25
N PRO A 536 -8.24 0.86 3.45
CA PRO A 536 -8.49 1.14 2.05
C PRO A 536 -9.05 2.54 1.85
N PRO A 537 -8.85 3.18 0.68
CA PRO A 537 -9.44 4.47 0.37
C PRO A 537 -10.95 4.41 0.59
N ARG A 538 -11.44 5.13 1.61
CA ARG A 538 -12.85 5.28 2.09
C ARG A 538 -13.21 4.50 3.35
N GLU A 539 -12.40 3.56 3.82
CA GLU A 539 -12.60 3.01 5.17
C GLU A 539 -12.09 4.00 6.23
N ARG A 540 -12.73 4.00 7.39
CA ARG A 540 -12.42 4.92 8.51
C ARG A 540 -11.64 4.24 9.63
N PHE A 541 -11.24 2.99 9.44
CA PHE A 541 -10.65 2.17 10.49
C PHE A 541 -9.25 1.71 10.11
N TRP A 542 -8.28 1.97 10.97
CA TRP A 542 -6.97 1.34 10.91
C TRP A 542 -6.96 0.10 11.77
N SER A 543 -5.97 -0.72 11.51
CA SER A 543 -5.77 -1.94 12.28
C SER A 543 -4.30 -2.08 12.62
N ILE A 544 -4.02 -2.37 13.89
CA ILE A 544 -2.66 -2.48 14.43
C ILE A 544 -2.48 -3.89 14.95
N THR A 545 -1.55 -4.62 14.34
CA THR A 545 -1.31 -6.05 14.63
C THR A 545 0.08 -6.25 15.18
N TRP A 546 0.22 -7.03 16.25
CA TRP A 546 1.49 -7.32 16.90
C TRP A 546 1.90 -8.76 16.59
N HIS A 547 2.77 -8.94 15.61
CA HIS A 547 3.29 -10.25 15.26
C HIS A 547 4.45 -10.61 16.20
N PRO A 548 4.52 -11.84 16.75
CA PRO A 548 5.69 -12.29 17.49
C PRO A 548 6.99 -12.05 16.70
N ALA A 549 8.06 -11.65 17.39
CA ALA A 549 9.37 -11.37 16.81
C ALA A 549 10.44 -12.43 17.13
N ASP A 550 10.06 -13.43 17.93
CA ASP A 550 10.87 -14.58 18.33
C ASP A 550 10.00 -15.78 18.72
N GLY A 551 10.64 -16.95 18.83
CA GLY A 551 9.98 -18.21 19.17
C GLY A 551 9.34 -18.22 20.56
N ASP A 552 9.99 -17.60 21.55
CA ASP A 552 9.45 -17.49 22.93
C ASP A 552 8.13 -16.73 22.95
N THR A 553 8.03 -15.62 22.20
CA THR A 553 6.80 -14.85 22.09
C THR A 553 5.71 -15.61 21.34
N CYS A 554 6.06 -16.36 20.28
CA CYS A 554 5.12 -17.26 19.61
C CYS A 554 4.54 -18.29 20.58
N ALA A 555 5.40 -18.98 21.34
CA ALA A 555 4.97 -19.97 22.32
C ALA A 555 4.08 -19.38 23.40
N TRP A 556 4.36 -18.14 23.83
CA TRP A 556 3.49 -17.42 24.77
C TRP A 556 2.11 -17.13 24.17
N VAL A 557 2.05 -16.63 22.93
CA VAL A 557 0.77 -16.35 22.23
C VAL A 557 -0.03 -17.65 22.09
N ASP A 558 0.58 -18.73 21.62
CA ASP A 558 -0.08 -20.02 21.47
C ASP A 558 -0.65 -20.53 22.80
N HIS A 559 0.12 -20.43 23.89
CA HIS A 559 -0.32 -20.91 25.20
C HIS A 559 -1.51 -20.11 25.76
N HIS A 560 -1.52 -18.79 25.60
CA HIS A 560 -2.48 -17.92 26.28
C HIS A 560 -3.69 -17.55 25.43
N VAL A 561 -3.60 -17.67 24.11
CA VAL A 561 -4.62 -17.19 23.17
C VAL A 561 -5.33 -18.34 22.46
N ALA A 562 -4.63 -19.44 22.18
CA ALA A 562 -5.08 -20.42 21.20
C ALA A 562 -5.94 -21.62 21.67
N PRO A 563 -6.39 -21.81 22.94
CA PRO A 563 -7.29 -22.91 23.24
C PRO A 563 -8.74 -22.57 22.84
N GLY A 564 -9.00 -22.34 21.54
CA GLY A 564 -10.36 -22.14 21.01
C GLY A 564 -10.51 -21.22 19.80
N ALA A 565 -9.49 -20.41 19.47
CA ALA A 565 -9.46 -19.70 18.20
C ALA A 565 -9.25 -20.74 17.09
N GLY A 566 -10.34 -21.16 16.43
CA GLY A 566 -10.24 -22.02 15.26
C GLY A 566 -9.28 -21.35 14.28
N LEU A 567 -8.11 -21.97 14.06
CA LEU A 567 -7.19 -21.61 13.00
C LEU A 567 -8.03 -21.35 11.76
N ILE A 568 -8.01 -20.10 11.32
CA ILE A 568 -8.70 -19.48 10.18
C ILE A 568 -9.46 -20.52 9.37
N ARG A 569 -10.80 -20.51 9.48
CA ARG A 569 -11.61 -21.21 8.48
C ARG A 569 -11.20 -20.63 7.13
N THR A 570 -10.75 -21.49 6.23
CA THR A 570 -10.63 -21.20 4.81
C THR A 570 -11.90 -20.47 4.36
N LEU A 571 -11.74 -19.48 3.49
CA LEU A 571 -12.84 -18.69 2.93
C LEU A 571 -13.77 -19.62 2.15
N ASP A 572 -14.72 -20.27 2.82
CA ASP A 572 -15.79 -21.09 2.24
C ASP A 572 -16.98 -20.23 1.78
#